data_AF-A0A960CKY6-F1
#
_entry.id   AF-A0A960CKY6-F1
#
_cell.length_a   1.000
_cell.length_b   1.000
_cell.length_c   1.000
_cell.angle_alpha   90.00
_cell.angle_beta   90.00
_cell.angle_gamma   90.00
#
_symmetry.space_group_name_H-M   'P 1'
#
loop_
_entity.id
_entity.type
_entity.pdbx_description
1 polymer ?
#
loop_
_entity_poly.entity_id
_entity_poly.type
_entity_poly.pdbx_seq_one_letter_code
_entity_poly.pdbx_strand_id
1 'polypeptide(L)'
;MLIRRAGLLDGRVVDIRTGTRIGEVAASLTEQPGETVFDAAGGTVIPGLHDHHVHLRAAAAALHSVQVSPAQVHGRDGLARALAGAPVGTDGWVRAVGYHESVAGPLDRDVLDDIGPAVPVRIQHRSGVLWMLNSAGLATVGLPDHPDGRLRSYDAWSDAVARRETTLAELSRRLTRFGVTGVTDATPDLGPDAIVTLTDARRHGDLTQHVHWLAPGKRILHDDRLDLDELTGWIAERHRAGTGVALHCVTASQLVVTLAALRSAGTRPDDRIEHAAVVPVDAVAELAALGVLVVTQPNFVAERGDDYLTDVEPADQPALWRLATLLAGGVRVALSTDLPFGGADPWASMRAAVHRRTPSGSVLSPDERISATTALTMFLGTADRPDSPRRIAPGQPGDLCVLSAPAGEVLARLDSSLVAATVVAGELHQVVS
;
A
#
# COMPACT_ATOMS: atom_id res chain seq x y z
N MET A 1 27.69 -10.19 4.55
CA MET A 1 27.17 -11.52 4.92
C MET A 1 27.20 -12.45 3.72
N LEU A 2 27.32 -13.75 3.96
CA LEU A 2 27.27 -14.80 2.94
C LEU A 2 25.95 -15.57 3.08
N ILE A 3 25.15 -15.62 2.02
CA ILE A 3 23.99 -16.51 1.91
C ILE A 3 24.41 -17.73 1.09
N ARG A 4 24.32 -18.93 1.65
CA ARG A 4 24.68 -20.18 0.96
C ARG A 4 23.49 -20.91 0.39
N ARG A 5 23.73 -21.66 -0.68
CA ARG A 5 22.75 -22.58 -1.29
C ARG A 5 21.41 -21.89 -1.59
N ALA A 6 21.48 -20.65 -2.06
CA ALA A 6 20.33 -19.85 -2.46
C ALA A 6 19.79 -20.37 -3.80
N GLY A 7 18.56 -20.85 -3.82
CA GLY A 7 17.83 -21.11 -5.06
C GLY A 7 17.39 -19.79 -5.69
N LEU A 8 17.54 -19.65 -7.01
CA LEU A 8 17.03 -18.51 -7.78
C LEU A 8 15.76 -18.89 -8.53
N LEU A 9 14.98 -17.90 -8.95
CA LEU A 9 13.75 -18.13 -9.73
C LEU A 9 14.00 -18.82 -11.08
N ASP A 10 15.22 -18.74 -11.62
CA ASP A 10 15.64 -19.42 -12.85
C ASP A 10 16.11 -20.87 -12.63
N GLY A 11 16.01 -21.38 -11.39
CA GLY A 11 16.36 -22.74 -11.01
C GLY A 11 17.83 -22.96 -10.65
N ARG A 12 18.70 -21.94 -10.79
CA ARG A 12 20.10 -22.05 -10.33
C ARG A 12 20.18 -22.05 -8.82
N VAL A 13 21.20 -22.73 -8.28
CA VAL A 13 21.58 -22.67 -6.87
C VAL A 13 22.96 -22.02 -6.77
N VAL A 14 23.07 -20.96 -5.95
CA VAL A 14 24.28 -20.13 -5.84
C VAL A 14 24.56 -19.76 -4.39
N ASP A 15 25.78 -19.30 -4.14
CA ASP A 15 26.15 -18.54 -2.95
C ASP A 15 26.19 -17.04 -3.30
N ILE A 16 25.72 -16.20 -2.38
CA ILE A 16 25.59 -14.75 -2.55
C ILE A 16 26.32 -14.07 -1.41
N ARG A 17 27.37 -13.29 -1.72
CA ARG A 17 28.00 -12.38 -0.75
C ARG A 17 27.41 -10.99 -0.92
N THR A 18 26.84 -10.45 0.15
CA THR A 18 26.16 -9.15 0.13
C THR A 18 26.52 -8.28 1.33
N GLY A 19 26.68 -6.99 1.06
CA GLY A 19 26.66 -5.90 2.04
C GLY A 19 25.55 -4.93 1.65
N THR A 20 25.82 -3.61 1.63
CA THR A 20 24.89 -2.61 1.08
C THR A 20 24.55 -2.86 -0.39
N ARG A 21 25.47 -3.49 -1.12
CA ARG A 21 25.28 -4.04 -2.46
C ARG A 21 25.71 -5.50 -2.48
N ILE A 22 25.16 -6.25 -3.43
CA ILE A 22 25.63 -7.60 -3.75
C ILE A 22 27.05 -7.48 -4.31
N GLY A 23 28.02 -8.14 -3.67
CA GLY A 23 29.42 -8.12 -4.09
C GLY A 23 29.73 -9.25 -5.06
N GLU A 24 29.35 -10.48 -4.71
CA GLU A 24 29.64 -11.68 -5.50
C GLU A 24 28.44 -12.62 -5.54
N VAL A 25 28.26 -13.29 -6.69
CA VAL A 25 27.29 -14.37 -6.89
C VAL A 25 28.01 -15.48 -7.66
N ALA A 26 28.16 -16.67 -7.07
CA ALA A 26 28.87 -17.79 -7.68
C ALA A 26 28.26 -19.13 -7.26
N ALA A 27 28.63 -20.22 -7.93
CA ALA A 27 28.14 -21.56 -7.57
C ALA A 27 28.55 -21.99 -6.14
N SER A 28 29.70 -21.49 -5.67
CA SER A 28 30.17 -21.68 -4.30
C SER A 28 31.13 -20.54 -3.94
N LEU A 29 31.01 -20.01 -2.71
CA LEU A 29 31.90 -18.98 -2.16
C LEU A 29 32.51 -19.46 -0.84
N THR A 30 33.80 -19.24 -0.66
CA THR A 30 34.49 -19.51 0.61
C THR A 30 34.12 -18.46 1.66
N GLU A 31 33.80 -18.91 2.87
CA GLU A 31 33.55 -18.04 4.03
C GLU A 31 34.77 -17.18 4.37
N GLN A 32 34.52 -15.89 4.64
CA GLN A 32 35.56 -15.00 5.17
C GLN A 32 35.54 -14.99 6.71
N PRO A 33 36.69 -14.85 7.39
CA PRO A 33 36.73 -14.77 8.85
C PRO A 33 35.81 -13.66 9.39
N GLY A 34 34.89 -14.02 10.31
CA GLY A 34 33.94 -13.08 10.91
C GLY A 34 32.74 -12.71 10.04
N GLU A 35 32.57 -13.32 8.87
CA GLU A 35 31.43 -13.10 7.99
C GLU A 35 30.16 -13.77 8.56
N THR A 36 29.07 -13.03 8.72
CA THR A 36 27.76 -13.64 9.03
C THR A 36 27.35 -14.57 7.90
N VAL A 37 27.08 -15.84 8.22
CA VAL A 37 26.62 -16.85 7.26
C VAL A 37 25.16 -17.19 7.51
N PHE A 38 24.35 -17.14 6.46
CA PHE A 38 22.99 -17.66 6.44
C PHE A 38 22.89 -18.78 5.40
N ASP A 39 22.37 -19.94 5.79
CA ASP A 39 22.17 -21.04 4.85
C ASP A 39 20.71 -21.06 4.40
N ALA A 40 20.46 -20.78 3.12
CA ALA A 40 19.12 -20.81 2.55
C ALA A 40 18.58 -22.24 2.38
N ALA A 41 19.43 -23.27 2.55
CA ALA A 41 19.05 -24.68 2.48
C ALA A 41 18.30 -25.07 1.19
N GLY A 42 18.64 -24.44 0.06
CA GLY A 42 17.95 -24.63 -1.22
C GLY A 42 16.67 -23.79 -1.40
N GLY A 43 16.29 -23.03 -0.37
CA GLY A 43 15.22 -22.05 -0.42
C GLY A 43 15.50 -20.90 -1.38
N THR A 44 14.43 -20.26 -1.84
CA THR A 44 14.50 -19.24 -2.90
C THR A 44 14.97 -17.89 -2.35
N VAL A 45 15.92 -17.25 -3.03
CA VAL A 45 16.32 -15.86 -2.76
C VAL A 45 15.90 -14.97 -3.93
N ILE A 46 15.14 -13.92 -3.60
CA ILE A 46 14.68 -12.89 -4.54
C ILE A 46 15.18 -11.51 -4.07
N PRO A 47 15.20 -10.48 -4.94
CA PRO A 47 15.30 -9.11 -4.47
C PRO A 47 14.24 -8.85 -3.40
N GLY A 48 14.58 -8.08 -2.38
CA GLY A 48 13.64 -7.69 -1.33
C GLY A 48 12.45 -6.94 -1.92
N LEU A 49 11.26 -7.19 -1.41
CA LEU A 49 10.03 -6.60 -1.97
C LEU A 49 10.00 -5.09 -1.73
N HIS A 50 9.51 -4.34 -2.71
CA HIS A 50 9.22 -2.92 -2.60
C HIS A 50 7.71 -2.69 -2.70
N ASP A 51 7.09 -2.15 -1.66
CA ASP A 51 5.68 -1.77 -1.71
C ASP A 51 5.54 -0.36 -2.31
N HIS A 52 5.00 -0.26 -3.52
CA HIS A 52 5.05 0.98 -4.31
C HIS A 52 4.04 2.05 -3.92
N HIS A 53 3.17 1.79 -2.92
CA HIS A 53 2.21 2.74 -2.39
C HIS A 53 1.75 2.32 -0.98
N VAL A 54 2.16 3.07 0.04
CA VAL A 54 1.72 2.90 1.43
C VAL A 54 1.52 4.26 2.10
N HIS A 55 0.93 4.26 3.28
CA HIS A 55 0.79 5.44 4.15
C HIS A 55 1.36 5.12 5.53
N LEU A 56 2.66 5.32 5.75
CA LEU A 56 3.37 4.79 6.92
C LEU A 56 2.80 5.31 8.25
N ARG A 57 2.56 6.61 8.35
CA ARG A 57 2.01 7.22 9.58
C ARG A 57 0.59 6.76 9.85
N ALA A 58 -0.24 6.68 8.81
CA ALA A 58 -1.60 6.16 8.93
C ALA A 58 -1.57 4.68 9.34
N ALA A 59 -0.65 3.89 8.78
CA ALA A 59 -0.50 2.48 9.10
C ALA A 59 -0.05 2.25 10.54
N ALA A 60 0.95 3.00 11.01
CA ALA A 60 1.37 2.94 12.41
C ALA A 60 0.22 3.36 13.35
N ALA A 61 -0.50 4.43 13.01
CA ALA A 61 -1.69 4.86 13.75
C ALA A 61 -2.81 3.79 13.78
N ALA A 62 -3.01 3.06 12.66
CA ALA A 62 -4.02 2.02 12.55
C ALA A 62 -3.72 0.80 13.44
N LEU A 63 -2.44 0.46 13.66
CA LEU A 63 -2.03 -0.63 14.57
C LEU A 63 -2.48 -0.38 16.02
N HIS A 64 -2.64 0.88 16.42
CA HIS A 64 -3.11 1.26 17.76
C HIS A 64 -4.54 1.81 17.76
N SER A 65 -5.31 1.49 16.73
CA SER A 65 -6.73 1.83 16.62
C SER A 65 -7.58 0.56 16.61
N VAL A 66 -8.80 0.64 17.13
CA VAL A 66 -9.76 -0.47 17.10
C VAL A 66 -10.19 -0.72 15.67
N GLN A 67 -10.07 -1.96 15.21
CA GLN A 67 -10.50 -2.36 13.87
C GLN A 67 -12.00 -2.63 13.88
N VAL A 68 -12.75 -1.85 13.09
CA VAL A 68 -14.22 -1.95 12.98
C VAL A 68 -14.65 -2.19 11.54
N SER A 69 -13.87 -2.97 10.79
CA SER A 69 -14.19 -3.29 9.39
C SER A 69 -15.22 -4.43 9.28
N PRO A 70 -15.81 -4.63 8.08
CA PRO A 70 -16.74 -5.73 7.83
C PRO A 70 -16.19 -7.12 8.18
N ALA A 71 -14.87 -7.30 8.24
CA ALA A 71 -14.25 -8.57 8.62
C ALA A 71 -14.19 -8.81 10.15
N GLN A 72 -14.30 -7.78 10.98
CA GLN A 72 -14.17 -7.89 12.43
C GLN A 72 -15.47 -7.61 13.19
N VAL A 73 -16.33 -6.74 12.66
CA VAL A 73 -17.50 -6.25 13.38
C VAL A 73 -18.75 -6.40 12.52
N HIS A 74 -19.82 -6.89 13.15
CA HIS A 74 -21.11 -7.10 12.52
C HIS A 74 -22.24 -6.57 13.40
N GLY A 75 -23.09 -5.74 12.82
CA GLY A 75 -24.24 -5.11 13.46
C GLY A 75 -23.90 -3.98 14.42
N ARG A 76 -24.93 -3.20 14.76
CA ARG A 76 -24.86 -2.10 15.73
C ARG A 76 -24.33 -2.55 17.09
N ASP A 77 -24.82 -3.67 17.61
CA ASP A 77 -24.37 -4.20 18.91
C ASP A 77 -22.91 -4.66 18.89
N GLY A 78 -22.45 -5.19 17.75
CA GLY A 78 -21.04 -5.55 17.56
C GLY A 78 -20.16 -4.31 17.63
N LEU A 79 -20.56 -3.24 16.95
CA LEU A 79 -19.85 -1.96 16.98
C LEU A 79 -19.86 -1.35 18.39
N ALA A 80 -21.00 -1.36 19.07
CA ALA A 80 -21.12 -0.89 20.45
C ALA A 80 -20.14 -1.61 21.39
N ARG A 81 -20.06 -2.95 21.30
CA ARG A 81 -19.10 -3.74 22.09
C ARG A 81 -17.65 -3.40 21.75
N ALA A 82 -17.32 -3.23 20.47
CA ALA A 82 -15.97 -2.87 20.04
C ALA A 82 -15.54 -1.50 20.58
N LEU A 83 -16.45 -0.52 20.57
CA LEU A 83 -16.20 0.82 21.11
C LEU A 83 -16.13 0.83 22.63
N ALA A 84 -16.99 0.08 23.32
CA ALA A 84 -16.97 -0.02 24.79
C ALA A 84 -15.71 -0.71 25.32
N GLY A 85 -15.18 -1.69 24.58
CA GLY A 85 -13.91 -2.36 24.90
C GLY A 85 -12.66 -1.62 24.43
N ALA A 86 -12.82 -0.50 23.72
CA ALA A 86 -11.70 0.24 23.15
C ALA A 86 -10.88 0.94 24.26
N PRO A 87 -9.54 0.86 24.21
CA PRO A 87 -8.72 1.64 25.11
C PRO A 87 -8.86 3.13 24.79
N VAL A 88 -9.10 3.93 25.82
CA VAL A 88 -9.00 5.39 25.71
C VAL A 88 -7.52 5.75 25.64
N GLY A 89 -7.10 6.43 24.59
CA GLY A 89 -5.73 6.88 24.42
C GLY A 89 -5.32 7.89 25.50
N THR A 90 -4.02 8.14 25.63
CA THR A 90 -3.48 9.19 26.53
C THR A 90 -3.93 10.60 26.12
N ASP A 91 -4.41 10.75 24.88
CA ASP A 91 -5.06 11.93 24.32
C ASP A 91 -6.55 12.04 24.70
N GLY A 92 -7.10 11.06 25.42
CA GLY A 92 -8.51 11.01 25.82
C GLY A 92 -9.45 10.47 24.73
N TRP A 93 -8.92 10.00 23.60
CA TRP A 93 -9.74 9.55 22.47
C TRP A 93 -9.89 8.03 22.40
N VAL A 94 -11.08 7.59 22.03
CA VAL A 94 -11.30 6.29 21.41
C VAL A 94 -11.12 6.43 19.90
N ARG A 95 -10.27 5.59 19.32
CA ARG A 95 -9.91 5.61 17.90
C ARG A 95 -10.30 4.29 17.26
N ALA A 96 -11.14 4.36 16.24
CA ALA A 96 -11.48 3.20 15.42
C ALA A 96 -11.23 3.48 13.93
N VAL A 97 -10.93 2.44 13.16
CA VAL A 97 -10.62 2.54 11.73
C VAL A 97 -11.23 1.37 10.95
N GLY A 98 -11.38 1.57 9.64
CA GLY A 98 -11.82 0.55 8.70
C GLY A 98 -13.34 0.42 8.57
N TYR A 99 -14.12 1.36 9.09
CA TYR A 99 -15.58 1.28 9.05
C TYR A 99 -16.14 1.27 7.62
N HIS A 100 -17.24 0.56 7.43
CA HIS A 100 -18.08 0.61 6.24
C HIS A 100 -19.54 0.43 6.65
N GLU A 101 -20.47 0.99 5.89
CA GLU A 101 -21.91 0.94 6.17
C GLU A 101 -22.45 -0.50 6.27
N SER A 102 -21.82 -1.49 5.64
CA SER A 102 -22.20 -2.91 5.80
C SER A 102 -21.98 -3.47 7.22
N VAL A 103 -21.23 -2.77 8.07
CA VAL A 103 -21.02 -3.13 9.48
C VAL A 103 -22.28 -2.85 10.29
N ALA A 104 -22.77 -1.61 10.29
CA ALA A 104 -23.86 -1.18 11.18
C ALA A 104 -24.81 -0.13 10.57
N GLY A 105 -24.79 0.06 9.25
CA GLY A 105 -25.56 1.09 8.54
C GLY A 105 -24.88 2.45 8.48
N PRO A 106 -25.57 3.52 8.09
CA PRO A 106 -25.04 4.87 8.19
C PRO A 106 -24.69 5.23 9.65
N LEU A 107 -23.52 5.84 9.86
CA LEU A 107 -23.12 6.39 11.15
C LEU A 107 -23.08 7.91 11.13
N ASP A 108 -23.61 8.50 12.18
CA ASP A 108 -23.55 9.92 12.50
C ASP A 108 -23.27 10.10 14.01
N ARG A 109 -23.20 11.35 14.46
CA ARG A 109 -22.96 11.69 15.86
C ARG A 109 -23.99 11.07 16.81
N ASP A 110 -25.26 11.06 16.41
CA ASP A 110 -26.37 10.63 17.28
C ASP A 110 -26.31 9.11 17.50
N VAL A 111 -26.01 8.35 16.45
CA VAL A 111 -25.77 6.90 16.58
C VAL A 111 -24.55 6.64 17.45
N LEU A 112 -23.46 7.39 17.29
CA LEU A 112 -22.25 7.21 18.10
C LEU A 112 -22.44 7.62 19.57
N ASP A 113 -23.26 8.64 19.86
CA ASP A 113 -23.60 9.03 21.22
C ASP A 113 -24.47 7.98 21.92
N ASP A 114 -25.33 7.28 21.19
CA ASP A 114 -26.17 6.20 21.73
C ASP A 114 -25.37 4.92 22.02
N ILE A 115 -24.45 4.52 21.14
CA ILE A 115 -23.75 3.22 21.25
C ILE A 115 -22.33 3.32 21.80
N GLY A 116 -21.74 4.51 21.77
CA GLY A 116 -20.35 4.76 22.10
C GLY A 116 -20.16 5.23 23.54
N PRO A 117 -18.91 5.23 24.03
CA PRO A 117 -18.62 5.81 25.34
C PRO A 117 -18.79 7.33 25.34
N ALA A 118 -19.02 7.92 26.52
CA ALA A 118 -19.18 9.37 26.70
C ALA A 118 -17.88 10.20 26.48
N VAL A 119 -16.76 9.54 26.16
CA VAL A 119 -15.49 10.20 25.82
C VAL A 119 -15.44 10.53 24.32
N PRO A 120 -14.53 11.41 23.86
CA PRO A 120 -14.32 11.65 22.44
C PRO A 120 -14.07 10.35 21.64
N VAL A 121 -14.91 10.09 20.64
CA VAL A 121 -14.79 8.97 19.70
C VAL A 121 -14.57 9.52 18.29
N ARG A 122 -13.63 8.93 17.57
CA ARG A 122 -13.50 9.10 16.12
C ARG A 122 -13.38 7.75 15.42
N ILE A 123 -14.14 7.59 14.34
CA ILE A 123 -14.11 6.41 13.48
C ILE A 123 -13.73 6.82 12.06
N GLN A 124 -12.66 6.23 11.53
CA GLN A 124 -12.29 6.39 10.12
C GLN A 124 -13.04 5.39 9.25
N HIS A 125 -13.72 5.88 8.21
CA HIS A 125 -14.25 5.03 7.15
C HIS A 125 -13.11 4.43 6.32
N ARG A 126 -13.26 3.20 5.82
CA ARG A 126 -12.24 2.47 5.05
C ARG A 126 -11.81 3.17 3.75
N SER A 127 -12.60 4.13 3.26
CA SER A 127 -12.23 4.98 2.12
C SER A 127 -11.10 5.97 2.44
N GLY A 128 -10.78 6.19 3.72
CA GLY A 128 -9.80 7.18 4.17
C GLY A 128 -10.27 8.64 4.09
N VAL A 129 -11.38 8.90 3.39
CA VAL A 129 -11.92 10.25 3.14
C VAL A 129 -12.95 10.67 4.19
N LEU A 130 -13.75 9.74 4.70
CA LEU A 130 -14.84 10.05 5.64
C LEU A 130 -14.45 9.69 7.07
N TRP A 131 -14.82 10.56 8.01
CA TRP A 131 -14.68 10.36 9.45
C TRP A 131 -16.02 10.62 10.14
N MET A 132 -16.30 9.86 11.20
CA MET A 132 -17.47 10.04 12.05
C MET A 132 -17.03 10.30 13.49
N LEU A 133 -17.46 11.43 14.04
CA LEU A 133 -17.18 11.83 15.42
C LEU A 133 -18.49 11.89 16.22
N ASN A 134 -18.41 11.51 17.50
CA ASN A 134 -19.51 11.70 18.44
C ASN A 134 -19.56 13.15 18.95
N SER A 135 -20.59 13.52 19.73
CA SER A 135 -20.74 14.89 20.24
C SER A 135 -19.55 15.36 21.08
N ALA A 136 -18.97 14.49 21.91
CA ALA A 136 -17.80 14.81 22.72
C ALA A 136 -16.55 15.09 21.86
N GLY A 137 -16.36 14.32 20.79
CA GLY A 137 -15.28 14.53 19.82
C GLY A 137 -15.45 15.83 19.05
N LEU A 138 -16.67 16.12 18.60
CA LEU A 138 -17.02 17.37 17.92
C LEU A 138 -16.72 18.60 18.78
N ALA A 139 -17.08 18.56 20.07
CA ALA A 139 -16.75 19.64 21.00
C ALA A 139 -15.22 19.84 21.13
N THR A 140 -14.46 18.75 21.15
CA THR A 140 -12.98 18.79 21.28
C THR A 140 -12.30 19.40 20.05
N VAL A 141 -12.84 19.18 18.85
CA VAL A 141 -12.32 19.77 17.61
C VAL A 141 -12.92 21.14 17.28
N GLY A 142 -13.68 21.73 18.21
CA GLY A 142 -14.25 23.07 18.05
C GLY A 142 -15.47 23.15 17.11
N LEU A 143 -16.17 22.03 16.90
CA LEU A 143 -17.34 21.93 16.01
C LEU A 143 -18.59 21.39 16.74
N PRO A 144 -18.98 21.91 17.93
CA PRO A 144 -20.08 21.35 18.73
C PRO A 144 -21.43 21.32 18.01
N ASP A 145 -21.66 22.27 17.11
CA ASP A 145 -22.90 22.45 16.36
C ASP A 145 -22.91 21.71 15.00
N HIS A 146 -21.89 20.88 14.71
CA HIS A 146 -21.87 20.12 13.44
C HIS A 146 -23.10 19.19 13.36
N PRO A 147 -23.87 19.20 12.26
CA PRO A 147 -25.20 18.60 12.24
C PRO A 147 -25.19 17.09 12.50
N ASP A 148 -24.22 16.36 11.95
CA ASP A 148 -24.23 14.88 11.94
C ASP A 148 -22.88 14.24 12.33
N GLY A 149 -21.88 15.04 12.71
CA GLY A 149 -20.53 14.55 12.97
C GLY A 149 -19.78 13.85 11.83
N ARG A 150 -20.24 13.95 10.57
CA ARG A 150 -19.58 13.36 9.39
C ARG A 150 -18.65 14.37 8.73
N LEU A 151 -17.34 14.16 8.85
CA LEU A 151 -16.30 15.10 8.42
C LEU A 151 -15.43 14.51 7.31
N ARG A 152 -14.93 15.34 6.39
CA ARG A 152 -14.02 14.89 5.32
C ARG A 152 -12.57 15.07 5.72
N SER A 153 -11.70 14.18 5.23
CA SER A 153 -10.25 14.20 5.55
C SER A 153 -9.52 15.44 5.04
N TYR A 154 -10.06 16.11 4.02
CA TYR A 154 -9.52 17.34 3.43
C TYR A 154 -10.07 18.62 4.07
N ASP A 155 -10.94 18.52 5.07
CA ASP A 155 -11.42 19.66 5.84
C ASP A 155 -10.48 19.93 7.05
N ALA A 156 -10.42 21.17 7.53
CA ALA A 156 -9.43 21.60 8.52
C ALA A 156 -9.63 21.06 9.95
N TRP A 157 -10.69 20.30 10.22
CA TRP A 157 -11.00 19.79 11.57
C TRP A 157 -9.87 18.93 12.16
N SER A 158 -9.13 18.21 11.31
CA SER A 158 -8.08 17.31 11.77
C SER A 158 -6.89 18.04 12.37
N ASP A 159 -6.71 19.33 12.08
CA ASP A 159 -5.64 20.16 12.65
C ASP A 159 -5.83 20.40 14.15
N ALA A 160 -7.08 20.37 14.62
CA ALA A 160 -7.41 20.48 16.03
C ALA A 160 -7.15 19.18 16.81
N VAL A 161 -6.91 18.06 16.13
CA VAL A 161 -6.65 16.77 16.78
C VAL A 161 -5.16 16.61 17.05
N ALA A 162 -4.80 16.50 18.33
CA ALA A 162 -3.43 16.23 18.74
C ALA A 162 -2.88 14.98 18.01
N ARG A 163 -1.74 15.15 17.34
CA ARG A 163 -1.04 14.05 16.67
C ARG A 163 -0.36 13.21 17.73
N ARG A 164 -0.74 11.93 17.83
CA ARG A 164 -0.05 10.97 18.67
C ARG A 164 1.22 10.50 17.97
N GLU A 165 2.37 10.76 18.57
CA GLU A 165 3.60 10.12 18.13
C GLU A 165 3.46 8.61 18.31
N THR A 166 3.58 7.91 17.18
CA THR A 166 3.46 6.46 17.11
C THR A 166 4.76 5.94 16.56
N THR A 167 5.38 4.99 17.25
CA THR A 167 6.64 4.39 16.77
C THR A 167 6.37 3.59 15.50
N LEU A 168 7.34 3.55 14.59
CA LEU A 168 7.24 2.72 13.39
C LEU A 168 7.74 1.29 13.63
N ALA A 169 8.33 1.01 14.80
CA ALA A 169 9.05 -0.23 15.05
C ALA A 169 8.19 -1.48 14.86
N GLU A 170 6.93 -1.45 15.31
CA GLU A 170 6.00 -2.57 15.11
C GLU A 170 5.63 -2.76 13.64
N LEU A 171 5.31 -1.65 12.96
CA LEU A 171 5.01 -1.67 11.53
C LEU A 171 6.20 -2.18 10.71
N SER A 172 7.40 -1.66 11.01
CA SER A 172 8.66 -2.05 10.39
C SER A 172 8.91 -3.54 10.55
N ARG A 173 8.77 -4.09 11.77
CA ARG A 173 8.88 -5.54 12.00
C ARG A 173 7.87 -6.33 11.17
N ARG A 174 6.62 -5.87 11.05
CA ARG A 174 5.59 -6.54 10.23
C ARG A 174 5.98 -6.55 8.75
N LEU A 175 6.41 -5.42 8.19
CA LEU A 175 6.89 -5.32 6.81
C LEU A 175 8.10 -6.22 6.57
N THR A 176 9.06 -6.23 7.49
CA THR A 176 10.23 -7.11 7.43
C THR A 176 9.82 -8.58 7.42
N ARG A 177 8.80 -9.00 8.17
CA ARG A 177 8.28 -10.39 8.13
C ARG A 177 7.68 -10.77 6.78
N PHE A 178 7.29 -9.81 5.97
CA PHE A 178 6.77 -10.05 4.62
C PHE A 178 7.85 -10.01 3.53
N GLY A 179 9.12 -9.82 3.87
CA GLY A 179 10.18 -9.68 2.87
C GLY A 179 10.30 -8.26 2.30
N VAL A 180 9.60 -7.28 2.87
CA VAL A 180 9.60 -5.89 2.40
C VAL A 180 10.86 -5.19 2.89
N THR A 181 11.65 -4.70 1.94
CA THR A 181 12.89 -3.96 2.18
C THR A 181 12.77 -2.49 1.79
N GLY A 182 11.78 -2.14 0.99
CA GLY A 182 11.50 -0.76 0.57
C GLY A 182 10.01 -0.47 0.49
N VAL A 183 9.65 0.79 0.69
CA VAL A 183 8.28 1.28 0.55
C VAL A 183 8.28 2.67 -0.10
N THR A 184 7.18 3.00 -0.78
CA THR A 184 6.91 4.34 -1.28
C THR A 184 5.72 4.93 -0.52
N ASP A 185 5.97 5.94 0.30
CA ASP A 185 4.92 6.67 1.01
C ASP A 185 4.18 7.60 0.05
N ALA A 186 2.88 7.39 -0.04
CA ALA A 186 1.97 8.06 -0.97
C ALA A 186 1.09 9.12 -0.28
N THR A 187 1.50 9.61 0.89
CA THR A 187 0.79 10.70 1.58
C THR A 187 0.96 12.02 0.80
N PRO A 188 -0.13 12.68 0.33
CA PRO A 188 -0.06 13.87 -0.52
C PRO A 188 0.65 15.05 0.15
N ASP A 189 0.24 15.36 1.38
CA ASP A 189 0.65 16.57 2.08
C ASP A 189 1.74 16.29 3.13
N LEU A 190 2.65 15.35 2.83
CA LEU A 190 3.73 15.01 3.74
C LEU A 190 4.73 16.17 3.83
N GLY A 191 4.62 16.97 4.89
CA GLY A 191 5.47 18.13 5.11
C GLY A 191 6.94 17.79 5.44
N PRO A 192 7.87 18.76 5.34
CA PRO A 192 9.29 18.56 5.58
C PRO A 192 9.60 17.99 6.97
N ASP A 193 8.96 18.50 8.02
CA ASP A 193 9.13 18.00 9.39
C ASP A 193 8.75 16.52 9.48
N ALA A 194 7.71 16.13 8.76
CA ALA A 194 7.26 14.75 8.75
C ALA A 194 8.29 13.82 8.10
N ILE A 195 8.88 14.26 6.98
CA ILE A 195 9.97 13.55 6.29
C ILE A 195 11.19 13.43 7.20
N VAL A 196 11.56 14.49 7.93
CA VAL A 196 12.67 14.48 8.89
C VAL A 196 12.41 13.43 9.99
N THR A 197 11.24 13.45 10.63
CA THR A 197 10.91 12.46 11.67
C THR A 197 11.00 11.02 11.15
N LEU A 198 10.49 10.75 9.94
CA LEU A 198 10.53 9.40 9.38
C LEU A 198 11.96 8.99 8.98
N THR A 199 12.77 9.94 8.52
CA THR A 199 14.18 9.74 8.22
C THR A 199 14.97 9.43 9.49
N ASP A 200 14.69 10.13 10.58
CA ASP A 200 15.34 9.89 11.88
C ASP A 200 14.86 8.56 12.50
N ALA A 201 13.61 8.16 12.32
CA ALA A 201 13.13 6.84 12.75
C ALA A 201 13.97 5.70 12.13
N ARG A 202 14.36 5.85 10.86
CA ARG A 202 15.28 4.90 10.20
C ARG A 202 16.67 4.94 10.83
N ARG A 203 17.22 6.13 11.11
CA ARG A 203 18.55 6.28 11.73
C ARG A 203 18.62 5.65 13.13
N HIS A 204 17.53 5.72 13.90
CA HIS A 204 17.44 5.13 15.24
C HIS A 204 17.05 3.64 15.24
N GLY A 205 16.78 3.04 14.07
CA GLY A 205 16.44 1.63 13.93
C GLY A 205 14.95 1.29 14.12
N ASP A 206 14.08 2.30 14.27
CA ASP A 206 12.62 2.10 14.35
C ASP A 206 11.99 1.79 12.98
N LEU A 207 12.70 2.06 11.89
CA LEU A 207 12.27 1.72 10.53
C LEU A 207 13.40 1.09 9.73
N THR A 208 13.22 -0.18 9.35
CA THR A 208 14.20 -0.95 8.60
C THR A 208 14.08 -0.68 7.10
N GLN A 209 12.87 -0.48 6.58
CA GLN A 209 12.62 -0.31 5.13
C GLN A 209 13.19 0.99 4.57
N HIS A 210 13.75 0.95 3.36
CA HIS A 210 14.07 2.15 2.60
C HIS A 210 12.78 2.88 2.25
N VAL A 211 12.73 4.19 2.43
CA VAL A 211 11.51 4.96 2.15
C VAL A 211 11.74 5.95 1.03
N HIS A 212 10.83 5.93 0.07
CA HIS A 212 10.68 6.96 -0.96
C HIS A 212 9.39 7.73 -0.72
N TRP A 213 9.39 9.02 -1.05
CA TRP A 213 8.26 9.92 -0.81
C TRP A 213 7.71 10.40 -2.14
N LEU A 214 6.39 10.37 -2.31
CA LEU A 214 5.76 11.01 -3.46
C LEU A 214 5.46 12.49 -3.25
N ALA A 215 5.34 12.93 -2.00
CA ALA A 215 5.21 14.35 -1.70
C ALA A 215 6.46 15.12 -2.16
N PRO A 216 6.31 16.34 -2.71
CA PRO A 216 5.06 17.10 -2.89
C PRO A 216 4.37 16.84 -4.25
N GLY A 217 4.78 15.81 -4.99
CA GLY A 217 4.24 15.44 -6.31
C GLY A 217 2.99 14.56 -6.26
N LYS A 218 2.45 14.22 -5.09
CA LYS A 218 1.23 13.42 -4.96
C LYS A 218 0.00 14.32 -4.81
N ARG A 219 -1.07 14.00 -5.53
CA ARG A 219 -2.37 14.67 -5.41
C ARG A 219 -3.52 13.67 -5.35
N ILE A 220 -4.52 13.99 -4.52
CA ILE A 220 -5.79 13.26 -4.46
C ILE A 220 -6.83 13.98 -5.32
N LEU A 221 -7.52 13.24 -6.19
CA LEU A 221 -8.63 13.75 -7.00
C LEU A 221 -9.95 13.39 -6.34
N HIS A 222 -10.92 14.30 -6.42
CA HIS A 222 -12.27 14.12 -5.90
C HIS A 222 -13.27 14.39 -7.02
N ASP A 223 -14.24 13.48 -7.22
CA ASP A 223 -15.18 13.56 -8.34
C ASP A 223 -16.01 14.85 -8.34
N ASP A 224 -16.34 15.37 -7.16
CA ASP A 224 -17.11 16.61 -6.97
C ASP A 224 -16.27 17.90 -7.14
N ARG A 225 -14.96 17.76 -7.36
CA ARG A 225 -14.01 18.88 -7.52
C ARG A 225 -13.04 18.67 -8.69
N LEU A 226 -13.43 17.90 -9.70
CA LEU A 226 -12.61 17.71 -10.89
C LEU A 226 -12.54 19.01 -11.71
N ASP A 227 -11.33 19.55 -11.84
CA ASP A 227 -11.01 20.72 -12.66
C ASP A 227 -9.81 20.40 -13.55
N LEU A 228 -10.04 20.36 -14.86
CA LEU A 228 -9.03 20.02 -15.86
C LEU A 228 -7.93 21.09 -15.96
N ASP A 229 -8.31 22.37 -15.94
CA ASP A 229 -7.37 23.48 -16.13
C ASP A 229 -6.47 23.62 -14.90
N GLU A 230 -7.06 23.50 -13.71
CA GLU A 230 -6.32 23.51 -12.45
C GLU A 230 -5.34 22.33 -12.37
N LEU A 231 -5.80 21.12 -12.72
CA LEU A 231 -4.95 19.94 -12.72
C LEU A 231 -3.81 20.06 -13.73
N THR A 232 -4.09 20.54 -14.95
CA THR A 232 -3.09 20.77 -16.00
C THR A 232 -2.04 21.77 -15.55
N GLY A 233 -2.47 22.90 -14.97
CA GLY A 233 -1.57 23.93 -14.45
C GLY A 233 -0.68 23.40 -13.32
N TRP A 234 -1.25 22.62 -12.41
CA TRP A 234 -0.50 21.99 -11.31
C TRP A 234 0.53 20.97 -11.81
N ILE A 235 0.17 20.11 -12.79
CA ILE A 235 1.11 19.15 -13.40
C ILE A 235 2.28 19.92 -14.05
N ALA A 236 1.98 20.92 -14.88
CA ALA A 236 2.99 21.73 -15.55
C ALA A 236 3.91 22.46 -14.54
N GLU A 237 3.38 22.90 -13.40
CA GLU A 237 4.18 23.49 -12.32
C GLU A 237 5.14 22.47 -11.68
N ARG A 238 4.66 21.28 -11.33
CA ARG A 238 5.50 20.21 -10.76
C ARG A 238 6.60 19.79 -11.73
N HIS A 239 6.26 19.67 -13.00
CA HIS A 239 7.22 19.34 -14.06
C HIS A 239 8.30 20.41 -14.23
N ARG A 240 7.94 21.70 -14.19
CA ARG A 240 8.91 22.82 -14.20
C ARG A 240 9.82 22.81 -12.97
N ALA A 241 9.31 22.36 -11.82
CA ALA A 241 10.10 22.15 -10.61
C ALA A 241 10.96 20.88 -10.64
N GLY A 242 10.89 20.09 -11.71
CA GLY A 242 11.70 18.88 -11.89
C GLY A 242 11.17 17.64 -11.16
N THR A 243 9.91 17.64 -10.73
CA THR A 243 9.27 16.55 -9.98
C THR A 243 8.13 15.96 -10.82
N GLY A 244 8.10 14.62 -10.98
CA GLY A 244 6.96 13.92 -11.55
C GLY A 244 5.72 13.97 -10.65
N VAL A 245 4.57 13.63 -11.22
CA VAL A 245 3.29 13.61 -10.49
C VAL A 245 2.81 12.20 -10.20
N ALA A 246 2.22 12.02 -9.02
CA ALA A 246 1.49 10.82 -8.62
C ALA A 246 0.02 11.18 -8.40
N LEU A 247 -0.87 10.73 -9.29
CA LEU A 247 -2.28 11.12 -9.29
C LEU A 247 -3.14 9.99 -8.75
N HIS A 248 -3.80 10.19 -7.61
CA HIS A 248 -4.82 9.25 -7.10
C HIS A 248 -6.03 9.24 -8.04
N CYS A 249 -6.31 8.08 -8.63
CA CYS A 249 -7.34 7.93 -9.64
C CYS A 249 -8.09 6.61 -9.45
N VAL A 250 -9.27 6.68 -8.85
CA VAL A 250 -10.12 5.51 -8.56
C VAL A 250 -11.35 5.42 -9.47
N THR A 251 -11.84 6.52 -10.03
CA THR A 251 -13.01 6.52 -10.93
C THR A 251 -12.63 6.69 -12.39
N ALA A 252 -13.52 6.28 -13.30
CA ALA A 252 -13.35 6.53 -14.73
C ALA A 252 -13.27 8.04 -15.05
N SER A 253 -14.07 8.86 -14.36
CA SER A 253 -14.06 10.33 -14.52
C SER A 253 -12.73 10.94 -14.12
N GLN A 254 -12.16 10.52 -12.98
CA GLN A 254 -10.82 10.92 -12.56
C GLN A 254 -9.76 10.54 -13.59
N LEU A 255 -9.89 9.35 -14.19
CA LEU A 255 -8.95 8.87 -15.20
C LEU A 255 -9.01 9.73 -16.47
N VAL A 256 -10.22 10.00 -16.98
CA VAL A 256 -10.41 10.83 -18.16
C VAL A 256 -9.80 12.22 -17.96
N VAL A 257 -10.08 12.88 -16.84
CA VAL A 257 -9.51 14.20 -16.52
C VAL A 257 -7.99 14.14 -16.35
N THR A 258 -7.48 13.09 -15.70
CA THR A 258 -6.04 12.86 -15.53
C THR A 258 -5.32 12.72 -16.87
N LEU A 259 -5.83 11.88 -17.76
CA LEU A 259 -5.23 11.65 -19.08
C LEU A 259 -5.25 12.91 -19.93
N ALA A 260 -6.37 13.65 -19.92
CA ALA A 260 -6.47 14.94 -20.61
C ALA A 260 -5.46 15.97 -20.07
N ALA A 261 -5.31 16.05 -18.74
CA ALA A 261 -4.38 16.98 -18.11
C ALA A 261 -2.91 16.66 -18.43
N LEU A 262 -2.52 15.38 -18.34
CA LEU A 262 -1.19 14.90 -18.72
C LEU A 262 -0.89 15.12 -20.20
N ARG A 263 -1.88 14.88 -21.07
CA ARG A 263 -1.74 15.14 -22.51
C ARG A 263 -1.49 16.63 -22.79
N SER A 264 -2.14 17.52 -22.04
CA SER A 264 -2.00 18.97 -22.20
C SER A 264 -0.72 19.52 -21.57
N ALA A 265 -0.32 19.03 -20.40
CA ALA A 265 0.87 19.49 -19.68
C ALA A 265 2.17 18.87 -20.23
N GLY A 266 2.08 17.73 -20.92
CA GLY A 266 3.20 16.84 -21.22
C GLY A 266 3.40 15.81 -20.10
N THR A 267 4.25 14.82 -20.38
CA THR A 267 4.57 13.74 -19.43
C THR A 267 6.05 13.69 -19.08
N ARG A 268 6.35 13.12 -17.92
CA ARG A 268 7.70 12.79 -17.45
C ARG A 268 7.85 11.29 -17.19
N PRO A 269 9.07 10.75 -17.20
CA PRO A 269 9.31 9.34 -16.92
C PRO A 269 8.88 8.89 -15.51
N ASP A 270 8.87 9.81 -14.55
CA ASP A 270 8.48 9.61 -13.15
C ASP A 270 7.00 9.93 -12.85
N ASP A 271 6.21 10.29 -13.87
CA ASP A 271 4.76 10.44 -13.72
C ASP A 271 4.09 9.07 -13.54
N ARG A 272 3.13 9.01 -12.62
CA ARG A 272 2.41 7.81 -12.24
C ARG A 272 0.96 8.09 -11.88
N ILE A 273 0.12 7.11 -12.18
CA ILE A 273 -1.29 7.05 -11.79
C ILE A 273 -1.42 6.00 -10.70
N GLU A 274 -1.96 6.41 -9.56
CA GLU A 274 -2.23 5.54 -8.43
C GLU A 274 -3.62 4.97 -8.52
N HIS A 275 -3.72 3.70 -8.14
CA HIS A 275 -4.91 2.87 -8.17
C HIS A 275 -5.33 2.48 -9.58
N ALA A 276 -5.74 3.44 -10.40
CA ALA A 276 -6.43 3.18 -11.66
C ALA A 276 -7.51 2.10 -11.46
N ALA A 277 -8.35 2.30 -10.42
CA ALA A 277 -9.25 1.25 -9.96
C ALA A 277 -10.32 0.90 -11.01
N VAL A 278 -10.79 1.89 -11.76
CA VAL A 278 -11.71 1.73 -12.90
C VAL A 278 -11.02 2.25 -14.16
N VAL A 279 -10.69 1.35 -15.09
CA VAL A 279 -10.08 1.71 -16.38
C VAL A 279 -10.99 1.25 -17.52
N PRO A 280 -11.71 2.16 -18.19
CA PRO A 280 -12.40 1.87 -19.44
C PRO A 280 -11.45 1.33 -20.51
N VAL A 281 -11.92 0.46 -21.41
CA VAL A 281 -11.05 -0.25 -22.38
C VAL A 281 -10.42 0.69 -23.41
N ASP A 282 -11.13 1.74 -23.77
CA ASP A 282 -10.69 2.81 -24.67
C ASP A 282 -9.58 3.69 -24.06
N ALA A 283 -9.48 3.77 -22.73
CA ALA A 283 -8.40 4.51 -22.05
C ALA A 283 -7.04 3.80 -22.08
N VAL A 284 -6.99 2.49 -22.38
CA VAL A 284 -5.77 1.66 -22.31
C VAL A 284 -4.73 2.13 -23.33
N ALA A 285 -5.15 2.38 -24.57
CA ALA A 285 -4.24 2.84 -25.63
C ALA A 285 -3.63 4.20 -25.31
N GLU A 286 -4.41 5.08 -24.67
CA GLU A 286 -3.92 6.39 -24.25
C GLU A 286 -2.92 6.30 -23.08
N LEU A 287 -3.21 5.48 -22.07
CA LEU A 287 -2.26 5.21 -20.97
C LEU A 287 -0.91 4.76 -21.52
N ALA A 288 -0.92 3.82 -22.47
CA ALA A 288 0.29 3.32 -23.12
C ALA A 288 1.00 4.41 -23.94
N ALA A 289 0.25 5.21 -24.70
CA ALA A 289 0.82 6.29 -25.52
C ALA A 289 1.45 7.41 -24.68
N LEU A 290 0.87 7.74 -23.53
CA LEU A 290 1.42 8.71 -22.58
C LEU A 290 2.67 8.19 -21.84
N GLY A 291 2.87 6.87 -21.80
CA GLY A 291 4.04 6.23 -21.18
C GLY A 291 4.05 6.30 -19.65
N VAL A 292 2.92 6.66 -19.04
CA VAL A 292 2.77 6.80 -17.58
C VAL A 292 2.70 5.44 -16.89
N LEU A 293 3.29 5.36 -15.69
CA LEU A 293 3.22 4.16 -14.86
C LEU A 293 1.87 4.09 -14.14
N VAL A 294 1.26 2.90 -14.10
CA VAL A 294 0.12 2.60 -13.22
C VAL A 294 0.63 1.81 -12.01
N VAL A 295 0.35 2.30 -10.80
CA VAL A 295 0.59 1.58 -9.54
C VAL A 295 -0.76 1.18 -8.94
N THR A 296 -1.10 -0.12 -8.98
CA THR A 296 -2.45 -0.62 -8.64
C THR A 296 -2.46 -1.69 -7.54
N GLN A 297 -3.63 -1.98 -6.97
CA GLN A 297 -3.82 -2.74 -5.73
C GLN A 297 -4.82 -3.88 -5.88
N PRO A 298 -4.41 -5.02 -6.48
CA PRO A 298 -5.30 -6.15 -6.71
C PRO A 298 -5.83 -6.78 -5.42
N ASN A 299 -5.18 -6.57 -4.26
CA ASN A 299 -5.71 -7.01 -2.96
C ASN A 299 -7.12 -6.49 -2.68
N PHE A 300 -7.52 -5.33 -3.23
CA PHE A 300 -8.90 -4.85 -3.08
C PHE A 300 -9.94 -5.74 -3.76
N VAL A 301 -9.57 -6.55 -4.75
CA VAL A 301 -10.47 -7.60 -5.27
C VAL A 301 -10.75 -8.66 -4.20
N ALA A 302 -9.72 -9.07 -3.45
CA ALA A 302 -9.84 -10.07 -2.40
C ALA A 302 -10.48 -9.55 -1.12
N GLU A 303 -10.33 -8.25 -0.83
CA GLU A 303 -10.85 -7.63 0.39
C GLU A 303 -12.26 -7.06 0.22
N ARG A 304 -12.61 -6.60 -0.99
CA ARG A 304 -13.82 -5.79 -1.26
C ARG A 304 -14.60 -6.27 -2.48
N GLY A 305 -14.22 -7.40 -3.08
CA GLY A 305 -14.80 -7.89 -4.33
C GLY A 305 -16.31 -8.12 -4.27
N ASP A 306 -16.84 -8.55 -3.12
CA ASP A 306 -18.30 -8.75 -2.95
C ASP A 306 -19.07 -7.42 -2.94
N ASP A 307 -18.48 -6.39 -2.34
CA ASP A 307 -19.04 -5.04 -2.36
C ASP A 307 -19.05 -4.51 -3.80
N TYR A 308 -17.96 -4.72 -4.56
CA TYR A 308 -17.95 -4.33 -5.98
C TYR A 308 -19.00 -5.06 -6.82
N LEU A 309 -19.24 -6.35 -6.57
CA LEU A 309 -20.28 -7.10 -7.27
C LEU A 309 -21.69 -6.58 -6.94
N THR A 310 -21.86 -5.93 -5.79
CA THR A 310 -23.14 -5.38 -5.32
C THR A 310 -23.34 -3.94 -5.77
N ASP A 311 -22.31 -3.11 -5.62
CA ASP A 311 -22.41 -1.64 -5.70
C ASP A 311 -22.01 -1.08 -7.06
N VAL A 312 -21.28 -1.85 -7.88
CA VAL A 312 -20.85 -1.43 -9.22
C VAL A 312 -21.75 -2.07 -10.28
N GLU A 313 -22.27 -1.25 -11.18
CA GLU A 313 -23.10 -1.71 -12.30
C GLU A 313 -22.41 -2.84 -13.09
N PRO A 314 -23.11 -3.92 -13.44
CA PRO A 314 -22.51 -5.10 -14.09
C PRO A 314 -21.70 -4.79 -15.35
N ALA A 315 -22.09 -3.75 -16.10
CA ALA A 315 -21.38 -3.31 -17.31
C ALA A 315 -20.01 -2.68 -17.02
N ASP A 316 -19.82 -2.12 -15.82
CA ASP A 316 -18.60 -1.43 -15.41
C ASP A 316 -17.65 -2.34 -14.61
N GLN A 317 -18.14 -3.47 -14.09
CA GLN A 317 -17.32 -4.43 -13.34
C GLN A 317 -16.09 -4.95 -14.10
N PRO A 318 -16.11 -5.18 -15.43
CA PRO A 318 -14.90 -5.53 -16.20
C PRO A 318 -13.81 -4.45 -16.17
N ALA A 319 -14.13 -3.19 -15.85
CA ALA A 319 -13.16 -2.11 -15.73
C ALA A 319 -12.39 -2.12 -14.41
N LEU A 320 -12.85 -2.91 -13.42
CA LEU A 320 -12.28 -2.93 -12.08
C LEU A 320 -10.94 -3.67 -12.01
N TRP A 321 -9.91 -2.95 -11.54
CA TRP A 321 -8.60 -3.49 -11.19
C TRP A 321 -7.98 -4.35 -12.31
N ARG A 322 -8.20 -3.99 -13.58
CA ARG A 322 -7.80 -4.80 -14.73
C ARG A 322 -6.28 -4.83 -14.90
N LEU A 323 -5.70 -6.03 -14.89
CA LEU A 323 -4.24 -6.19 -14.99
C LEU A 323 -3.85 -6.77 -16.35
N ALA A 324 -4.51 -7.83 -16.80
CA ALA A 324 -4.18 -8.49 -18.06
C ALA A 324 -4.38 -7.55 -19.24
N THR A 325 -5.48 -6.79 -19.25
CA THR A 325 -5.77 -5.82 -20.30
C THR A 325 -4.75 -4.67 -20.34
N LEU A 326 -4.35 -4.13 -19.17
CA LEU A 326 -3.32 -3.08 -19.10
C LEU A 326 -1.99 -3.58 -19.67
N LEU A 327 -1.56 -4.77 -19.25
CA LEU A 327 -0.31 -5.37 -19.71
C LEU A 327 -0.33 -5.69 -21.20
N ALA A 328 -1.43 -6.27 -21.70
CA ALA A 328 -1.59 -6.55 -23.12
C ALA A 328 -1.60 -5.27 -23.99
N GLY A 329 -2.11 -4.17 -23.44
CA GLY A 329 -2.08 -2.85 -24.06
C GLY A 329 -0.72 -2.15 -24.02
N GLY A 330 0.30 -2.74 -23.38
CA GLY A 330 1.63 -2.14 -23.25
C GLY A 330 1.74 -1.06 -22.17
N VAL A 331 0.76 -0.98 -21.25
CA VAL A 331 0.82 -0.07 -20.11
C VAL A 331 1.86 -0.58 -19.11
N ARG A 332 2.67 0.32 -18.57
CA ARG A 332 3.63 0.02 -17.51
C ARG A 332 2.86 -0.13 -16.20
N VAL A 333 3.02 -1.26 -15.51
CA VAL A 333 2.27 -1.56 -14.29
C VAL A 333 3.19 -2.05 -13.18
N ALA A 334 2.98 -1.53 -11.97
CA ALA A 334 3.54 -2.06 -10.72
C ALA A 334 2.42 -2.28 -9.70
N LEU A 335 2.69 -3.08 -8.67
CA LEU A 335 1.71 -3.42 -7.63
C LEU A 335 2.07 -2.79 -6.29
N SER A 336 1.06 -2.61 -5.44
CA SER A 336 1.23 -2.17 -4.06
C SER A 336 0.12 -2.73 -3.19
N THR A 337 0.14 -2.40 -1.89
CA THR A 337 -0.91 -2.81 -0.94
C THR A 337 -1.87 -1.68 -0.56
N ASP A 338 -1.41 -0.41 -0.63
CA ASP A 338 -2.13 0.76 -0.10
C ASP A 338 -2.44 0.63 1.41
N LEU A 339 -1.51 0.03 2.15
CA LEU A 339 -1.53 -0.06 3.61
C LEU A 339 -1.66 1.34 4.25
N PRO A 340 -2.60 1.59 5.19
CA PRO A 340 -3.50 0.63 5.85
C PRO A 340 -4.90 0.51 5.25
N PHE A 341 -5.18 1.19 4.14
CA PHE A 341 -6.49 1.08 3.48
C PHE A 341 -6.69 -0.31 2.89
N GLY A 342 -5.61 -0.91 2.38
CA GLY A 342 -5.50 -2.34 2.10
C GLY A 342 -4.68 -3.10 3.16
N GLY A 343 -4.71 -4.43 3.07
CA GLY A 343 -3.92 -5.30 3.94
C GLY A 343 -2.40 -5.18 3.69
N ALA A 344 -1.61 -5.20 4.76
CA ALA A 344 -0.16 -4.99 4.71
C ALA A 344 0.68 -6.09 4.01
N ASP A 345 0.08 -7.18 3.54
CA ASP A 345 0.79 -8.36 3.00
C ASP A 345 0.89 -8.28 1.46
N PRO A 346 2.09 -8.00 0.87
CA PRO A 346 2.26 -8.00 -0.57
C PRO A 346 1.96 -9.35 -1.21
N TRP A 347 2.18 -10.46 -0.50
CA TRP A 347 1.91 -11.80 -1.00
C TRP A 347 0.41 -12.01 -1.19
N ALA A 348 -0.44 -11.44 -0.31
CA ALA A 348 -1.88 -11.41 -0.50
C ALA A 348 -2.29 -10.62 -1.74
N SER A 349 -1.63 -9.48 -2.02
CA SER A 349 -1.85 -8.70 -3.24
C SER A 349 -1.48 -9.51 -4.49
N MET A 350 -0.34 -10.23 -4.47
CA MET A 350 0.04 -11.13 -5.56
C MET A 350 -0.99 -12.26 -5.77
N ARG A 351 -1.45 -12.92 -4.70
CA ARG A 351 -2.50 -13.96 -4.79
C ARG A 351 -3.80 -13.40 -5.36
N ALA A 352 -4.18 -12.18 -4.98
CA ALA A 352 -5.37 -11.53 -5.50
C ALA A 352 -5.24 -11.22 -7.01
N ALA A 353 -4.04 -10.83 -7.48
CA ALA A 353 -3.77 -10.62 -8.90
C ALA A 353 -3.89 -11.91 -9.74
N VAL A 354 -3.46 -13.04 -9.17
CA VAL A 354 -3.47 -14.35 -9.85
C VAL A 354 -4.86 -14.99 -9.82
N HIS A 355 -5.56 -14.92 -8.69
CA HIS A 355 -6.79 -15.68 -8.49
C HIS A 355 -8.06 -14.84 -8.65
N ARG A 356 -8.00 -13.54 -8.33
CA ARG A 356 -9.12 -12.58 -8.34
C ARG A 356 -10.35 -13.06 -7.58
N ARG A 357 -10.14 -13.83 -6.50
CA ARG A 357 -11.20 -14.35 -5.64
C ARG A 357 -11.66 -13.27 -4.68
N THR A 358 -12.96 -13.06 -4.57
CA THR A 358 -13.61 -12.19 -3.59
C THR A 358 -13.73 -12.87 -2.23
N PRO A 359 -14.12 -12.17 -1.14
CA PRO A 359 -14.31 -12.80 0.17
C PRO A 359 -15.29 -13.98 0.16
N SER A 360 -16.39 -13.90 -0.60
CA SER A 360 -17.38 -15.00 -0.78
C SER A 360 -16.87 -16.15 -1.65
N GLY A 361 -15.70 -16.00 -2.28
CA GLY A 361 -15.10 -17.00 -3.17
C GLY A 361 -15.47 -16.86 -4.65
N SER A 362 -16.28 -15.86 -5.01
CA SER A 362 -16.56 -15.50 -6.41
C SER A 362 -15.30 -15.03 -7.11
N VAL A 363 -15.26 -15.07 -8.45
CA VAL A 363 -14.12 -14.58 -9.23
C VAL A 363 -14.54 -13.32 -9.98
N LEU A 364 -13.97 -12.17 -9.60
CA LEU A 364 -14.22 -10.92 -10.28
C LEU A 364 -13.34 -10.82 -11.52
N SER A 365 -13.93 -10.63 -12.71
CA SER A 365 -13.23 -10.43 -13.98
C SER A 365 -12.11 -11.46 -14.23
N PRO A 366 -12.44 -12.76 -14.43
CA PRO A 366 -11.45 -13.84 -14.54
C PRO A 366 -10.40 -13.65 -15.65
N ASP A 367 -10.75 -12.94 -16.72
CA ASP A 367 -9.85 -12.64 -17.83
C ASP A 367 -8.74 -11.64 -17.46
N GLU A 368 -8.89 -10.94 -16.33
CA GLU A 368 -7.92 -9.97 -15.82
C GLU A 368 -6.86 -10.57 -14.90
N ARG A 369 -6.76 -11.91 -14.85
CA ARG A 369 -5.72 -12.62 -14.11
C ARG A 369 -4.36 -12.51 -14.78
N ILE A 370 -3.32 -12.46 -13.97
CA ILE A 370 -1.92 -12.51 -14.44
C ILE A 370 -1.20 -13.72 -13.86
N SER A 371 -0.04 -14.06 -14.43
CA SER A 371 0.77 -15.17 -13.93
C SER A 371 1.39 -14.84 -12.55
N ALA A 372 1.66 -15.86 -11.74
CA ALA A 372 2.33 -15.69 -10.44
C ALA A 372 3.71 -15.03 -10.57
N THR A 373 4.47 -15.38 -11.61
CA THR A 373 5.75 -14.76 -11.91
C THR A 373 5.58 -13.27 -12.20
N THR A 374 4.61 -12.90 -13.04
CA THR A 374 4.30 -11.50 -13.34
C THR A 374 3.95 -10.73 -12.06
N ALA A 375 3.02 -11.26 -11.25
CA ALA A 375 2.60 -10.63 -10.00
C ALA A 375 3.76 -10.43 -9.03
N LEU A 376 4.63 -11.44 -8.85
CA LEU A 376 5.83 -11.33 -8.02
C LEU A 376 6.78 -10.25 -8.55
N THR A 377 7.08 -10.24 -9.85
CA THR A 377 8.04 -9.29 -10.44
C THR A 377 7.64 -7.83 -10.29
N MET A 378 6.34 -7.53 -10.19
CA MET A 378 5.80 -6.18 -9.99
C MET A 378 6.04 -5.59 -8.59
N PHE A 379 6.60 -6.37 -7.66
CA PHE A 379 7.10 -5.90 -6.35
C PHE A 379 8.64 -5.91 -6.28
N LEU A 380 9.35 -6.30 -7.34
CA LEU A 380 10.82 -6.42 -7.34
C LEU A 380 11.52 -5.18 -7.90
N GLY A 381 10.76 -4.17 -8.32
CA GLY A 381 11.29 -2.88 -8.76
C GLY A 381 11.98 -2.10 -7.63
N THR A 382 12.55 -0.96 -8.00
CA THR A 382 12.97 0.07 -7.05
C THR A 382 11.92 1.18 -6.99
N ALA A 383 12.05 2.10 -6.04
CA ALA A 383 11.12 3.23 -5.95
C ALA A 383 11.08 4.09 -7.22
N ASP A 384 12.24 4.30 -7.85
CA ASP A 384 12.43 5.11 -9.07
C ASP A 384 12.04 4.36 -10.35
N ARG A 385 12.16 3.02 -10.38
CA ARG A 385 11.72 2.18 -11.51
C ARG A 385 10.87 0.99 -11.04
N PRO A 386 9.62 1.23 -10.61
CA PRO A 386 8.73 0.19 -10.06
C PRO A 386 8.45 -0.98 -11.02
N ASP A 387 8.35 -0.69 -12.32
CA ASP A 387 8.03 -1.65 -13.38
C ASP A 387 9.24 -2.43 -13.90
N SER A 388 10.44 -2.22 -13.33
CA SER A 388 11.67 -2.89 -13.74
C SER A 388 12.22 -3.78 -12.61
N PRO A 389 11.98 -5.10 -12.63
CA PRO A 389 12.43 -5.98 -11.56
C PRO A 389 13.95 -6.01 -11.45
N ARG A 390 14.45 -5.92 -10.22
CA ARG A 390 15.85 -6.14 -9.89
C ARG A 390 16.25 -7.60 -10.15
N ARG A 391 17.55 -7.84 -10.24
CA ARG A 391 18.13 -9.19 -10.37
C ARG A 391 19.06 -9.48 -9.19
N ILE A 392 19.29 -10.75 -8.91
CA ILE A 392 20.36 -11.18 -8.01
C ILE A 392 21.67 -11.20 -8.82
N ALA A 393 22.42 -10.11 -8.76
CA ALA A 393 23.68 -9.95 -9.50
C ALA A 393 24.63 -8.98 -8.79
N PRO A 394 25.95 -9.10 -8.98
CA PRO A 394 26.91 -8.13 -8.47
C PRO A 394 26.55 -6.70 -8.84
N GLY A 395 26.72 -5.79 -7.89
CA GLY A 395 26.39 -4.39 -8.03
C GLY A 395 24.90 -4.08 -7.90
N GLN A 396 24.00 -5.03 -7.66
CA GLN A 396 22.60 -4.73 -7.28
C GLN A 396 22.48 -4.39 -5.78
N PRO A 397 21.41 -3.74 -5.31
CA PRO A 397 21.20 -3.48 -3.89
C PRO A 397 21.24 -4.78 -3.07
N GLY A 398 21.85 -4.73 -1.88
CA GLY A 398 21.93 -5.86 -0.96
C GLY A 398 20.64 -6.09 -0.16
N ASP A 399 19.51 -5.79 -0.78
CA ASP A 399 18.18 -5.94 -0.21
C ASP A 399 17.55 -7.22 -0.77
N LEU A 400 17.35 -8.23 0.07
CA LEU A 400 16.96 -9.58 -0.35
C LEU A 400 15.82 -10.11 0.52
N CYS A 401 14.95 -10.91 -0.07
CA CYS A 401 13.99 -11.74 0.65
C CYS A 401 14.37 -13.21 0.45
N VAL A 402 14.56 -13.91 1.56
CA VAL A 402 14.92 -15.32 1.59
C VAL A 402 13.71 -16.13 2.00
N LEU A 403 13.34 -17.09 1.16
CA LEU A 403 12.18 -17.94 1.30
C LEU A 403 12.61 -19.35 1.65
N SER A 404 11.86 -20.03 2.51
CA SER A 404 12.13 -21.40 2.99
C SER A 404 11.84 -22.49 1.96
N ALA A 405 11.21 -22.14 0.84
CA ALA A 405 10.75 -23.07 -0.19
C ALA A 405 11.44 -22.86 -1.55
N PRO A 406 11.50 -23.89 -2.41
CA PRO A 406 12.02 -23.78 -3.77
C PRO A 406 11.09 -22.95 -4.67
N ALA A 407 11.63 -22.44 -5.78
CA ALA A 407 10.97 -21.42 -6.61
C ALA A 407 9.59 -21.86 -7.14
N GLY A 408 9.44 -23.12 -7.52
CA GLY A 408 8.16 -23.67 -7.99
C GLY A 408 7.07 -23.62 -6.92
N GLU A 409 7.41 -23.94 -5.66
CA GLU A 409 6.46 -23.87 -4.55
C GLU A 409 6.17 -22.41 -4.16
N VAL A 410 7.19 -21.54 -4.14
CA VAL A 410 7.02 -20.09 -3.91
C VAL A 410 6.02 -19.50 -4.89
N LEU A 411 6.18 -19.77 -6.19
CA LEU A 411 5.28 -19.24 -7.22
C LEU A 411 3.89 -19.89 -7.19
N ALA A 412 3.77 -21.14 -6.74
CA ALA A 412 2.48 -21.82 -6.61
C ALA A 412 1.67 -21.30 -5.41
N ARG A 413 2.34 -20.97 -4.30
CA ARG A 413 1.68 -20.56 -3.05
C ARG A 413 1.54 -19.05 -2.90
N LEU A 414 2.57 -18.29 -3.33
CA LEU A 414 2.70 -16.85 -3.11
C LEU A 414 2.30 -16.47 -1.68
N ASP A 415 3.00 -17.00 -0.67
CA ASP A 415 2.57 -16.93 0.72
C ASP A 415 3.67 -16.36 1.62
N SER A 416 3.32 -15.40 2.48
CA SER A 416 4.26 -14.74 3.36
C SER A 416 4.84 -15.67 4.44
N SER A 417 4.18 -16.78 4.77
CA SER A 417 4.70 -17.81 5.68
C SER A 417 5.97 -18.48 5.16
N LEU A 418 6.25 -18.35 3.85
CA LEU A 418 7.49 -18.83 3.27
C LEU A 418 8.68 -17.90 3.55
N VAL A 419 8.48 -16.66 4.00
CA VAL A 419 9.58 -15.74 4.29
C VAL A 419 10.35 -16.21 5.51
N ALA A 420 11.57 -16.67 5.29
CA ALA A 420 12.48 -17.13 6.35
C ALA A 420 13.32 -15.97 6.90
N ALA A 421 13.76 -15.07 6.03
CA ALA A 421 14.54 -13.90 6.42
C ALA A 421 14.42 -12.76 5.40
N THR A 422 14.70 -11.57 5.90
CA THR A 422 14.77 -10.34 5.10
C THR A 422 16.12 -9.71 5.33
N VAL A 423 16.82 -9.38 4.26
CA VAL A 423 18.12 -8.71 4.31
C VAL A 423 17.93 -7.29 3.82
N VAL A 424 18.33 -6.31 4.60
CA VAL A 424 18.27 -4.89 4.23
C VAL A 424 19.66 -4.30 4.27
N ALA A 425 20.14 -3.80 3.14
CA ALA A 425 21.51 -3.30 2.99
C ALA A 425 22.60 -4.25 3.55
N GLY A 426 22.37 -5.56 3.44
CA GLY A 426 23.29 -6.60 3.93
C GLY A 426 23.13 -7.00 5.39
N GLU A 427 22.22 -6.37 6.13
CA GLU A 427 21.87 -6.74 7.51
C GLU A 427 20.73 -7.76 7.52
N LEU A 428 20.92 -8.84 8.28
CA LEU A 428 19.99 -9.97 8.33
C LEU A 428 18.93 -9.77 9.42
N HIS A 429 17.66 -9.87 9.02
CA HIS A 429 16.50 -9.90 9.90
C HIS A 429 15.75 -11.23 9.73
N GLN A 430 15.96 -12.16 10.66
CA GLN A 430 15.28 -13.45 10.63
C GLN A 430 13.82 -13.31 11.07
N VAL A 431 12.93 -14.00 10.38
CA VAL A 431 11.54 -14.13 10.81
C VAL A 431 11.49 -15.23 11.86
N VAL A 432 11.42 -14.85 13.14
CA VAL A 432 11.21 -15.82 14.21
C VAL A 432 9.78 -16.36 14.08
N SER A 433 9.68 -17.69 13.94
CA SER A 433 8.42 -18.45 13.87
C SER A 433 7.64 -18.38 15.17
#